data_AF-A8UT14-F1
#
_entry.id   AF-A8UT14-F1
#
_cell.length_a   1.000
_cell.length_b   1.000
_cell.length_c   1.000
_cell.angle_alpha   90.00
_cell.angle_beta   90.00
_cell.angle_gamma   90.00
#
_symmetry.space_group_name_H-M   'P 1'
#
loop_
_entity.id
_entity.type
_entity.pdbx_description
1 polymer ?
#
loop_
_entity_poly.entity_id
_entity_poly.type
_entity_poly.pdbx_seq_one_letter_code
_entity_poly.pdbx_strand_id
1 'polypeptide(L)'
;MRTIDVSPKFETHRSARAYGRIRLRPETVELIRGKKLPKGDLVEATKLTGIYGAKRTGEILPFCHPISLDFVEVEVRVNDNSVEVFSTVSGIARTGYEMEALTAVSTALLNVYDMCKGVDDEMVIEDIRLTDKKGGKSDWSVKLEGVGVRVLSQNEELKDVALSYLKDLGAVESEKPRLTVVLGEPTGLKEELISLEAVIALYDFRKNPTLVGEEIRVGRNGEGSLVVVIPPRKEKLKLFFETFGGILGSLL
;
A
#
# COMPACT_ATOMS: atom_id res chain seq x y z
N MET A 1 19.28 -10.84 -14.64
CA MET A 1 19.00 -9.94 -13.49
C MET A 1 18.29 -8.72 -14.02
N ARG A 2 17.10 -8.36 -13.50
CA ARG A 2 16.35 -7.18 -13.97
C ARG A 2 15.44 -6.64 -12.89
N THR A 3 15.24 -5.32 -12.89
CA THR A 3 14.16 -4.65 -12.17
C THR A 3 12.82 -5.01 -12.80
N ILE A 4 11.77 -5.18 -11.98
CA ILE A 4 10.42 -5.47 -12.49
C ILE A 4 9.79 -4.20 -13.05
N ASP A 5 9.22 -4.27 -14.26
CA ASP A 5 8.48 -3.15 -14.81
C ASP A 5 7.18 -2.93 -14.02
N VAL A 6 7.08 -1.76 -13.37
CA VAL A 6 5.91 -1.32 -12.61
C VAL A 6 5.17 -0.18 -13.30
N SER A 7 5.58 0.23 -14.50
CA SER A 7 4.92 1.30 -15.27
C SER A 7 3.42 1.05 -15.55
N PRO A 8 2.93 -0.19 -15.70
CA PRO A 8 1.49 -0.43 -15.88
C PRO A 8 0.69 -0.37 -14.56
N LYS A 9 1.36 -0.26 -13.40
CA LYS A 9 0.69 -0.22 -12.10
C LYS A 9 0.30 1.22 -11.74
N PHE A 10 -0.81 1.35 -11.03
CA PHE A 10 -1.26 2.62 -10.48
C PHE A 10 -0.49 2.97 -9.21
N GLU A 11 -0.31 4.28 -9.02
CA GLU A 11 0.14 4.83 -7.75
C GLU A 11 -1.00 4.72 -6.73
N THR A 12 -0.68 4.21 -5.55
CA THR A 12 -1.61 4.06 -4.44
C THR A 12 -0.91 4.47 -3.15
N HIS A 13 -1.67 4.86 -2.12
CA HIS A 13 -1.09 4.95 -0.79
C HIS A 13 -0.58 3.57 -0.37
N ARG A 14 0.65 3.53 0.12
CA ARG A 14 1.33 2.31 0.56
C ARG A 14 2.06 2.60 1.85
N SER A 15 2.10 1.62 2.74
CA SER A 15 2.87 1.69 3.96
C SER A 15 3.53 0.35 4.26
N ALA A 16 4.69 0.39 4.90
CA ALA A 16 5.35 -0.78 5.44
C ALA A 16 5.88 -0.46 6.84
N ARG A 17 5.78 -1.43 7.73
CA ARG A 17 6.39 -1.39 9.06
C ARG A 17 7.37 -2.54 9.20
N ALA A 18 8.55 -2.25 9.72
CA ALA A 18 9.55 -3.25 10.04
C ALA A 18 9.99 -3.15 11.50
N TYR A 19 10.58 -4.24 11.99
CA TYR A 19 11.14 -4.38 13.31
C TYR A 19 12.49 -5.10 13.21
N GLY A 20 13.38 -4.80 14.15
CA GLY A 20 14.55 -5.61 14.46
C GLY A 20 15.12 -5.21 15.81
N ARG A 21 16.07 -6.00 16.31
CA ARG A 21 16.73 -5.70 17.58
C ARG A 21 18.20 -6.06 17.55
N ILE A 22 18.94 -5.56 18.53
CA ILE A 22 20.33 -5.95 18.79
C ILE A 22 20.47 -6.27 20.28
N ARG A 23 20.98 -7.46 20.59
CA ARG A 23 21.30 -7.84 21.97
C ARG A 23 22.62 -7.21 22.39
N LEU A 24 22.65 -6.74 23.64
CA LEU A 24 23.74 -6.02 24.27
C LEU A 24 23.93 -6.56 25.68
N ARG A 25 25.12 -6.41 26.24
CA ARG A 25 25.34 -6.65 27.67
C ARG A 25 24.60 -5.60 28.52
N PRO A 26 24.08 -5.96 29.71
CA PRO A 26 23.40 -5.00 30.60
C PRO A 26 24.27 -3.77 30.93
N GLU A 27 25.59 -3.94 31.07
CA GLU A 27 26.53 -2.85 31.33
C GLU A 27 26.54 -1.83 30.18
N THR A 28 26.44 -2.31 28.94
CA THR A 28 26.34 -1.46 27.74
C THR A 28 25.04 -0.68 27.72
N VAL A 29 23.93 -1.31 28.11
CA VAL A 29 22.61 -0.67 28.25
C VAL A 29 22.65 0.45 29.28
N GLU A 30 23.33 0.25 30.41
CA GLU A 30 23.47 1.30 31.43
C GLU A 30 24.30 2.50 30.93
N LEU A 31 25.32 2.26 30.10
CA LEU A 31 26.03 3.36 29.43
C LEU A 31 25.12 4.12 28.45
N ILE A 32 24.26 3.43 27.72
CA ILE A 32 23.27 4.03 26.80
C ILE A 32 22.29 4.90 27.60
N ARG A 33 21.65 4.35 28.63
CA ARG A 33 20.67 5.07 29.48
C ARG A 33 21.29 6.27 30.18
N GLY A 34 22.54 6.13 30.64
CA GLY A 34 23.31 7.19 31.27
C GLY A 34 23.87 8.23 30.29
N LYS A 35 23.69 8.07 28.97
CA LYS A 35 24.32 8.89 27.92
C LYS A 35 25.84 9.02 28.06
N LYS A 36 26.50 7.92 28.44
CA LYS A 36 27.95 7.84 28.72
C LYS A 36 28.76 7.21 27.60
N LEU A 37 28.15 6.94 26.44
CA LEU A 37 28.88 6.42 25.29
C LEU A 37 29.85 7.49 24.74
N PRO A 38 31.08 7.12 24.37
CA PRO A 38 32.08 8.08 23.88
C PRO A 38 31.65 8.85 22.63
N LYS A 39 30.76 8.26 21.83
CA LYS A 39 30.31 8.79 20.53
C LYS A 39 29.05 9.65 20.62
N GLY A 40 28.48 9.86 21.82
CA GLY A 40 27.31 10.73 22.03
C GLY A 40 25.98 9.99 22.18
N ASP A 41 24.89 10.67 21.84
CA ASP A 41 23.51 10.17 22.03
C ASP A 41 23.17 9.07 21.02
N LEU A 42 23.13 7.83 21.50
CA LEU A 42 22.85 6.66 20.66
C LEU A 42 21.45 6.67 20.09
N VAL A 43 20.45 7.11 20.85
CA VAL A 43 19.04 7.03 20.42
C VAL A 43 18.82 7.97 19.24
N GLU A 44 19.26 9.21 19.35
CA GLU A 44 19.08 10.21 18.30
C GLU A 44 19.91 9.89 17.05
N ALA A 45 21.16 9.45 17.21
CA ALA A 45 21.99 8.99 16.09
C ALA A 45 21.35 7.79 15.36
N THR A 46 20.81 6.83 16.11
CA THR A 46 20.17 5.62 15.56
C THR A 46 18.92 5.95 14.75
N LYS A 47 18.07 6.86 15.25
CA LYS A 47 16.91 7.36 14.50
C LYS A 47 17.32 8.00 13.18
N LEU A 48 18.30 8.90 13.21
CA LEU A 48 18.79 9.59 12.01
C LEU A 48 19.37 8.60 10.98
N THR A 49 20.20 7.65 11.42
CA THR A 49 20.78 6.64 10.52
C THR A 49 19.71 5.74 9.91
N GLY A 50 18.64 5.42 10.64
CA GLY A 50 17.49 4.70 10.08
C GLY A 50 16.78 5.51 9.00
N ILE A 51 16.51 6.81 9.25
CA ILE A 51 15.89 7.71 8.26
C ILE A 51 16.75 7.83 6.99
N TYR A 52 18.07 7.96 7.14
CA TYR A 52 18.98 8.01 6.00
C TYR A 52 19.03 6.68 5.24
N GLY A 53 18.98 5.55 5.94
CA GLY A 53 18.88 4.22 5.34
C GLY A 53 17.65 4.10 4.45
N ALA A 54 16.46 4.46 4.98
CA ALA A 54 15.21 4.44 4.22
C ALA A 54 15.35 5.22 2.89
N LYS A 55 15.86 6.46 2.96
CA LYS A 55 15.99 7.38 1.83
C LYS A 55 16.98 6.91 0.75
N ARG A 56 17.93 6.04 1.09
CA ARG A 56 18.96 5.53 0.18
C ARG A 56 18.76 4.08 -0.24
N THR A 57 17.60 3.49 0.05
CA THR A 57 17.32 2.08 -0.27
C THR A 57 17.56 1.74 -1.74
N GLY A 58 17.08 2.58 -2.66
CA GLY A 58 17.26 2.39 -4.11
C GLY A 58 18.71 2.55 -4.59
N GLU A 59 19.60 3.15 -3.80
CA GLU A 59 21.04 3.22 -4.09
C GLU A 59 21.78 1.96 -3.62
N ILE A 60 21.27 1.31 -2.57
CA ILE A 60 21.89 0.13 -1.93
C ILE A 60 21.44 -1.16 -2.62
N LEU A 61 20.15 -1.27 -2.95
CA LEU A 61 19.53 -2.48 -3.48
C LEU A 61 19.30 -2.37 -5.00
N PRO A 62 20.05 -3.13 -5.83
CA PRO A 62 20.16 -2.85 -7.27
C PRO A 62 18.88 -3.04 -8.09
N PHE A 63 17.90 -3.77 -7.56
CA PHE A 63 16.61 -4.00 -8.24
C PHE A 63 15.43 -3.33 -7.54
N CYS A 64 15.68 -2.57 -6.46
CA CYS A 64 14.67 -1.69 -5.88
C CYS A 64 14.43 -0.51 -6.81
N HIS A 65 13.16 -0.13 -6.97
CA HIS A 65 12.81 1.10 -7.66
C HIS A 65 13.21 2.29 -6.78
N PRO A 66 13.78 3.36 -7.35
CA PRO A 66 13.85 4.63 -6.65
C PRO A 66 12.43 5.17 -6.49
N ILE A 67 11.94 5.26 -5.25
CA ILE A 67 10.60 5.75 -4.94
C ILE A 67 10.67 6.91 -3.94
N SER A 68 9.83 7.91 -4.15
CA SER A 68 9.69 9.03 -3.22
C SER A 68 9.08 8.54 -1.90
N LEU A 69 9.56 9.08 -0.78
CA LEU A 69 9.04 8.82 0.56
C LEU A 69 8.27 10.05 1.02
N ASP A 70 7.00 9.89 1.38
CA ASP A 70 6.20 10.97 1.97
C ASP A 70 6.37 11.02 3.49
N PHE A 71 6.57 9.86 4.12
CA PHE A 71 6.76 9.73 5.56
C PHE A 71 7.77 8.63 5.89
N VAL A 72 8.64 8.92 6.87
CA VAL A 72 9.57 7.97 7.48
C VAL A 72 9.63 8.26 8.96
N GLU A 73 9.36 7.25 9.77
CA GLU A 73 9.52 7.29 11.23
C GLU A 73 10.39 6.12 11.67
N VAL A 74 11.25 6.39 12.66
CA VAL A 74 12.09 5.38 13.31
C VAL A 74 11.92 5.53 14.81
N GLU A 75 11.42 4.48 15.45
CA GLU A 75 11.33 4.37 16.91
C GLU A 75 12.50 3.54 17.42
N VAL A 76 13.09 3.94 18.53
CA VAL A 76 14.17 3.19 19.20
C VAL A 76 13.77 2.98 20.65
N ARG A 77 13.83 1.73 21.12
CA ARG A 77 13.51 1.35 22.51
C ARG A 77 14.70 0.68 23.15
N VAL A 78 15.10 1.15 24.33
CA VAL A 78 16.24 0.62 25.07
C VAL A 78 15.72 -0.25 26.21
N ASN A 79 15.86 -1.56 26.06
CA ASN A 79 15.49 -2.58 27.06
C ASN A 79 16.72 -3.00 27.87
N ASP A 80 16.54 -3.85 28.89
CA ASP A 80 17.61 -4.22 29.84
C ASP A 80 18.80 -4.98 29.21
N ASN A 81 18.57 -5.65 28.07
CA ASN A 81 19.59 -6.45 27.38
C ASN A 81 19.54 -6.28 25.85
N SER A 82 18.85 -5.25 25.35
CA SER A 82 18.69 -5.04 23.92
C SER A 82 18.28 -3.63 23.57
N VAL A 83 18.57 -3.25 22.33
CA VAL A 83 17.95 -2.09 21.67
C VAL A 83 17.06 -2.60 20.55
N GLU A 84 15.81 -2.19 20.56
CA GLU A 84 14.83 -2.48 19.52
C GLU A 84 14.64 -1.28 18.62
N VAL A 85 14.45 -1.54 17.33
CA VAL A 85 14.17 -0.52 16.32
C VAL A 85 12.92 -0.91 15.56
N PHE A 86 12.01 0.04 15.43
CA PHE A 86 10.86 -0.05 14.54
C PHE A 86 10.98 1.04 13.48
N SER A 87 10.59 0.72 12.25
CA SER A 87 10.46 1.72 11.20
C SER A 87 9.07 1.68 10.59
N THR A 88 8.55 2.84 10.24
CA THR A 88 7.33 2.99 9.45
C THR A 88 7.66 3.87 8.25
N VAL A 89 7.39 3.38 7.04
CA VAL A 89 7.59 4.13 5.79
C VAL A 89 6.29 4.13 5.01
N SER A 90 5.89 5.28 4.49
CA SER A 90 4.71 5.38 3.66
C SER A 90 4.80 6.49 2.61
N GLY A 91 3.91 6.38 1.63
CA GLY A 91 3.73 7.38 0.58
C GLY A 91 2.92 6.86 -0.59
N ILE A 92 2.92 7.62 -1.67
CA ILE A 92 2.22 7.31 -2.92
C ILE A 92 3.19 6.71 -3.93
N ALA A 93 3.03 5.42 -4.26
CA ALA A 93 3.94 4.73 -5.18
C ALA A 93 3.28 3.57 -5.94
N ARG A 94 3.94 3.12 -7.01
CA ARG A 94 3.55 1.94 -7.83
C ARG A 94 3.99 0.60 -7.23
N THR A 95 4.91 0.64 -6.26
CA THR A 95 5.45 -0.51 -5.55
C THR A 95 5.50 -0.22 -4.05
N GLY A 96 5.55 -1.27 -3.22
CA GLY A 96 5.54 -1.13 -1.76
C GLY A 96 6.87 -0.62 -1.19
N TYR A 97 6.82 -0.24 0.09
CA TYR A 97 7.94 0.32 0.87
C TYR A 97 8.61 -0.72 1.77
N GLU A 98 8.41 -2.01 1.49
CA GLU A 98 8.94 -3.10 2.32
C GLU A 98 10.46 -2.97 2.51
N MET A 99 11.17 -2.67 1.43
CA MET A 99 12.62 -2.60 1.44
C MET A 99 13.13 -1.33 2.12
N GLU A 100 12.41 -0.22 2.02
CA GLU A 100 12.74 1.02 2.71
C GLU A 100 12.60 0.87 4.22
N ALA A 101 11.53 0.21 4.68
CA ALA A 101 11.32 -0.09 6.09
C ALA A 101 12.41 -1.03 6.64
N LEU A 102 12.70 -2.12 5.93
CA LEU A 102 13.74 -3.09 6.32
C LEU A 102 15.14 -2.47 6.31
N THR A 103 15.46 -1.63 5.33
CA THR A 103 16.74 -0.93 5.23
C THR A 103 16.90 0.04 6.39
N ALA A 104 15.85 0.80 6.74
CA ALA A 104 15.87 1.70 7.88
C ALA A 104 16.21 1.00 9.21
N VAL A 105 15.56 -0.15 9.47
CA VAL A 105 15.87 -0.97 10.66
C VAL A 105 17.30 -1.49 10.60
N SER A 106 17.73 -2.00 9.44
CA SER A 106 19.06 -2.58 9.29
C SER A 106 20.17 -1.56 9.52
N THR A 107 20.08 -0.38 8.91
CA THR A 107 21.09 0.68 9.10
C THR A 107 21.06 1.26 10.51
N ALA A 108 19.89 1.40 11.11
CA ALA A 108 19.76 1.81 12.51
C ALA A 108 20.46 0.81 13.46
N LEU A 109 20.25 -0.49 13.28
CA LEU A 109 20.91 -1.50 14.12
C LEU A 109 22.43 -1.56 13.87
N LEU A 110 22.88 -1.35 12.63
CA LEU A 110 24.31 -1.17 12.34
C LEU A 110 24.89 0.07 13.03
N ASN A 111 24.12 1.15 13.17
CA ASN A 111 24.53 2.32 13.94
C ASN A 111 24.69 2.01 15.42
N VAL A 112 23.74 1.28 16.02
CA VAL A 112 23.86 0.82 17.41
C VAL A 112 25.14 0.01 17.58
N TYR A 113 25.41 -0.93 16.66
CA TYR A 113 26.65 -1.70 16.68
C TYR A 113 27.88 -0.80 16.59
N ASP A 114 27.93 0.13 15.63
CA ASP A 114 29.07 1.04 15.46
C ASP A 114 29.34 1.89 16.70
N MET A 115 28.28 2.34 17.37
CA MET A 115 28.36 3.17 18.57
C MET A 115 28.80 2.40 19.82
N CYS A 116 28.49 1.10 19.89
CA CYS A 116 28.76 0.27 21.07
C CYS A 116 29.99 -0.64 20.93
N LYS A 117 30.50 -0.92 19.72
CA LYS A 117 31.56 -1.93 19.49
C LYS A 117 32.88 -1.73 20.27
N GLY A 118 33.12 -0.53 20.80
CA GLY A 118 34.29 -0.25 21.63
C GLY A 118 34.13 -0.66 23.10
N VAL A 119 32.90 -0.90 23.55
CA VAL A 119 32.55 -1.30 24.92
C VAL A 119 31.80 -2.64 24.98
N ASP A 120 31.34 -3.16 23.83
CA ASP A 120 30.61 -4.42 23.69
C ASP A 120 30.88 -5.04 22.32
N ASP A 121 31.57 -6.17 22.26
CA ASP A 121 31.95 -6.86 21.03
C ASP A 121 31.19 -8.18 20.81
N GLU A 122 30.32 -8.57 21.74
CA GLU A 122 29.49 -9.79 21.68
C GLU A 122 28.06 -9.52 21.16
N MET A 123 27.80 -8.30 20.71
CA MET A 123 26.49 -7.87 20.23
C MET A 123 26.00 -8.72 19.05
N VAL A 124 24.70 -9.02 19.02
CA VAL A 124 24.08 -9.77 17.93
C VAL A 124 22.84 -9.03 17.43
N ILE A 125 22.81 -8.72 16.12
CA ILE A 125 21.64 -8.19 15.42
C ILE A 125 20.70 -9.35 15.09
N GLU A 126 19.43 -9.23 15.50
CA GLU A 126 18.44 -10.31 15.47
C GLU A 126 17.08 -9.80 14.98
N ASP A 127 16.24 -10.74 14.50
CA ASP A 127 14.80 -10.56 14.26
C ASP A 127 14.40 -9.42 13.31
N ILE A 128 15.27 -9.07 12.34
CA ILE A 128 14.91 -8.10 11.28
C ILE A 128 13.82 -8.69 10.39
N ARG A 129 12.62 -8.08 10.42
CA ARG A 129 11.45 -8.54 9.65
C ARG A 129 10.44 -7.43 9.40
N LEU A 130 9.58 -7.64 8.41
CA LEU A 130 8.34 -6.87 8.25
C LEU A 130 7.35 -7.28 9.34
N THR A 131 6.63 -6.30 9.87
CA THR A 131 5.57 -6.50 10.87
C THR A 131 4.20 -6.15 10.32
N ASP A 132 4.13 -5.22 9.38
CA ASP A 132 2.89 -4.83 8.70
C ASP A 132 3.20 -4.30 7.30
N LYS A 133 2.25 -4.45 6.38
CA LYS A 133 2.28 -3.73 5.10
C LYS A 133 0.87 -3.48 4.62
N LYS A 134 0.66 -2.34 3.97
CA LYS A 134 -0.62 -1.93 3.40
C LYS A 134 -0.45 -1.30 2.03
N GLY A 135 -1.47 -1.42 1.20
CA GLY A 135 -1.56 -0.83 -0.13
C GLY A 135 -1.09 -1.74 -1.26
N GLY A 136 -1.63 -1.51 -2.45
CA GLY A 136 -1.40 -2.31 -3.64
C GLY A 136 -2.50 -3.34 -3.91
N LYS A 137 -2.39 -4.02 -5.07
CA LYS A 137 -3.46 -4.86 -5.61
C LYS A 137 -3.97 -5.93 -4.63
N SER A 138 -3.10 -6.50 -3.79
CA SER A 138 -3.45 -7.55 -2.81
C SER A 138 -4.43 -7.11 -1.74
N ASP A 139 -4.39 -5.83 -1.36
CA ASP A 139 -5.13 -5.33 -0.21
C ASP A 139 -6.50 -4.77 -0.63
N TRP A 140 -6.65 -4.51 -1.93
CA TRP A 140 -7.85 -3.93 -2.51
C TRP A 140 -8.57 -4.87 -3.47
N SER A 141 -8.01 -6.04 -3.80
CA SER A 141 -8.70 -7.09 -4.57
C SER A 141 -9.63 -7.89 -3.66
N VAL A 142 -10.67 -7.26 -3.13
CA VAL A 142 -11.78 -8.01 -2.54
C VAL A 142 -12.53 -8.63 -3.71
N LYS A 143 -12.40 -9.95 -3.86
CA LYS A 143 -13.13 -10.68 -4.90
C LYS A 143 -14.63 -10.51 -4.67
N LEU A 144 -15.38 -10.45 -5.75
CA LEU A 144 -16.84 -10.40 -5.75
C LEU A 144 -17.46 -11.79 -5.54
N GLU A 145 -16.75 -12.72 -4.88
CA GLU A 145 -17.19 -14.11 -4.68
C GLU A 145 -18.58 -14.14 -4.04
N GLY A 146 -19.57 -14.64 -4.80
CA GLY A 146 -20.97 -14.77 -4.35
C GLY A 146 -21.76 -13.45 -4.30
N VAL A 147 -21.17 -12.33 -4.73
CA VAL A 147 -21.89 -11.05 -4.82
C VAL A 147 -22.87 -11.09 -5.98
N GLY A 148 -24.14 -10.82 -5.70
CA GLY A 148 -25.18 -10.63 -6.71
C GLY A 148 -24.93 -9.38 -7.57
N VAL A 149 -24.80 -9.53 -8.89
CA VAL A 149 -24.55 -8.43 -9.83
C VAL A 149 -25.57 -8.37 -10.96
N ARG A 150 -25.66 -7.21 -11.62
CA ARG A 150 -26.44 -7.03 -12.85
C ARG A 150 -25.72 -6.08 -13.79
N VAL A 151 -25.77 -6.35 -15.09
CA VAL A 151 -25.27 -5.44 -16.13
C VAL A 151 -26.45 -4.91 -16.96
N LEU A 152 -26.56 -3.59 -17.08
CA LEU A 152 -27.54 -2.90 -17.92
C LEU A 152 -26.83 -2.29 -19.13
N SER A 153 -27.20 -2.69 -20.34
CA SER A 153 -26.61 -2.19 -21.59
C SER A 153 -27.62 -2.31 -22.73
N GLN A 154 -27.56 -1.39 -23.70
CA GLN A 154 -28.27 -1.52 -24.98
C GLN A 154 -27.48 -2.33 -26.02
N ASN A 155 -26.21 -2.64 -25.73
CA ASN A 155 -25.32 -3.43 -26.57
C ASN A 155 -25.03 -4.76 -25.86
N GLU A 156 -25.58 -5.85 -26.39
CA GLU A 156 -25.42 -7.20 -25.83
C GLU A 156 -23.97 -7.70 -25.88
N GLU A 157 -23.19 -7.35 -26.91
CA GLU A 157 -21.76 -7.75 -26.96
C GLU A 157 -20.98 -7.13 -25.80
N LEU A 158 -21.19 -5.84 -25.53
CA LEU A 158 -20.51 -5.16 -24.41
C LEU A 158 -21.00 -5.65 -23.05
N LYS A 159 -22.27 -6.04 -22.96
CA LYS A 159 -22.83 -6.64 -21.75
C LYS A 159 -22.16 -7.98 -21.44
N ASP A 160 -22.01 -8.84 -22.44
CA ASP A 160 -21.31 -10.12 -22.29
C ASP A 160 -19.85 -9.93 -21.86
N VAL A 161 -19.16 -8.93 -22.43
CA VAL A 161 -17.80 -8.58 -22.00
C VAL A 161 -17.75 -8.16 -20.53
N ALA A 162 -18.66 -7.30 -20.09
CA ALA A 162 -18.72 -6.85 -18.69
C ALA A 162 -19.06 -8.00 -17.73
N LEU A 163 -20.01 -8.86 -18.10
CA LEU A 163 -20.38 -10.06 -17.33
C LEU A 163 -19.21 -11.03 -17.21
N SER A 164 -18.42 -11.22 -18.26
CA SER A 164 -17.21 -12.04 -18.22
C SER A 164 -16.23 -11.54 -17.16
N TYR A 165 -15.93 -10.23 -17.14
CA TYR A 165 -15.03 -9.66 -16.12
C TYR A 165 -15.58 -9.82 -14.71
N LEU A 166 -16.89 -9.60 -14.50
CA LEU A 166 -17.52 -9.77 -13.19
C LEU A 166 -17.48 -11.23 -12.71
N LYS A 167 -17.69 -12.18 -13.62
CA LYS A 167 -17.60 -13.61 -13.33
C LYS A 167 -16.17 -14.03 -12.98
N ASP A 168 -15.16 -13.50 -13.67
CA ASP A 168 -13.75 -13.72 -13.33
C ASP A 168 -13.39 -13.19 -11.93
N LEU A 169 -14.12 -12.17 -11.46
CA LEU A 169 -14.03 -11.66 -10.09
C LEU A 169 -14.85 -12.46 -9.07
N GLY A 170 -15.59 -13.48 -9.48
CA GLY A 170 -16.40 -14.36 -8.62
C GLY A 170 -17.86 -13.95 -8.42
N ALA A 171 -18.32 -12.91 -9.12
CA ALA A 171 -19.70 -12.42 -9.03
C ALA A 171 -20.71 -13.40 -9.65
N VAL A 172 -21.96 -13.30 -9.19
CA VAL A 172 -23.08 -14.11 -9.70
C VAL A 172 -24.20 -13.18 -10.14
N GLU A 173 -24.78 -13.41 -11.32
CA GLU A 173 -25.93 -12.62 -11.77
C GLU A 173 -27.13 -12.81 -10.81
N SER A 174 -27.81 -11.71 -10.49
CA SER A 174 -28.91 -11.71 -9.52
C SER A 174 -30.01 -10.74 -9.91
N GLU A 175 -31.26 -11.15 -9.65
CA GLU A 175 -32.42 -10.27 -9.77
C GLU A 175 -32.47 -9.17 -8.71
N LYS A 176 -31.73 -9.36 -7.61
CA LYS A 176 -31.52 -8.39 -6.53
C LYS A 176 -30.02 -8.13 -6.38
N PRO A 177 -29.43 -7.32 -7.28
CA PRO A 177 -27.98 -7.12 -7.31
C PRO A 177 -27.53 -6.19 -6.18
N ARG A 178 -26.40 -6.49 -5.55
CA ARG A 178 -25.69 -5.53 -4.68
C ARG A 178 -24.81 -4.56 -5.49
N LEU A 179 -24.41 -4.95 -6.69
CA LEU A 179 -23.68 -4.12 -7.65
C LEU A 179 -24.37 -4.15 -9.02
N THR A 180 -24.66 -2.98 -9.57
CA THR A 180 -25.15 -2.82 -10.94
C THR A 180 -24.13 -2.06 -11.79
N VAL A 181 -23.71 -2.64 -12.91
CA VAL A 181 -22.89 -1.96 -13.92
C VAL A 181 -23.79 -1.47 -15.04
N VAL A 182 -23.77 -0.18 -15.34
CA VAL A 182 -24.55 0.45 -16.41
C VAL A 182 -23.60 0.89 -17.53
N LEU A 183 -23.87 0.45 -18.75
CA LEU A 183 -23.10 0.84 -19.94
C LEU A 183 -23.89 1.88 -20.74
N GLY A 184 -23.47 3.14 -20.69
CA GLY A 184 -24.20 4.27 -21.28
C GLY A 184 -24.78 5.23 -20.27
N GLU A 185 -25.99 5.72 -20.52
CA GLU A 185 -26.67 6.66 -19.64
C GLU A 185 -27.43 5.96 -18.51
N PRO A 186 -27.30 6.42 -17.27
CA PRO A 186 -28.03 5.84 -16.16
C PRO A 186 -29.49 6.31 -16.17
N THR A 187 -30.43 5.36 -16.20
CA THR A 187 -31.86 5.63 -15.99
C THR A 187 -32.26 5.29 -14.56
N GLY A 188 -32.98 6.19 -13.88
CA GLY A 188 -33.64 5.88 -12.60
C GLY A 188 -32.78 5.99 -11.33
N LEU A 189 -31.66 6.72 -11.38
CA LEU A 189 -30.88 7.02 -10.17
C LEU A 189 -31.54 8.10 -9.33
N LYS A 190 -31.61 7.87 -8.02
CA LYS A 190 -32.16 8.82 -7.04
C LYS A 190 -31.07 9.67 -6.36
N GLU A 191 -29.82 9.23 -6.37
CA GLU A 191 -28.68 9.90 -5.71
C GLU A 191 -27.67 10.41 -6.74
N GLU A 192 -26.88 11.42 -6.34
CA GLU A 192 -25.82 12.00 -7.17
C GLU A 192 -24.68 10.99 -7.36
N LEU A 193 -24.40 10.65 -8.62
CA LEU A 193 -23.19 9.92 -8.94
C LEU A 193 -21.99 10.86 -8.84
N ILE A 194 -20.93 10.39 -8.18
CA ILE A 194 -19.64 11.07 -8.17
C ILE A 194 -18.70 10.42 -9.19
N SER A 195 -17.67 11.15 -9.62
CA SER A 195 -16.66 10.56 -10.51
C SER A 195 -15.94 9.41 -9.80
N LEU A 196 -15.48 8.42 -10.56
CA LEU A 196 -14.63 7.36 -10.03
C LEU A 196 -13.37 7.95 -9.37
N GLU A 197 -12.87 9.07 -9.90
CA GLU A 197 -11.81 9.88 -9.29
C GLU A 197 -12.13 10.35 -7.87
N ALA A 198 -13.35 10.87 -7.64
CA ALA A 198 -13.78 11.31 -6.32
C ALA A 198 -13.91 10.13 -5.35
N VAL A 199 -14.41 8.97 -5.81
CA VAL A 199 -14.42 7.73 -5.01
C VAL A 199 -13.00 7.35 -4.62
N ILE A 200 -12.11 7.24 -5.60
CA ILE A 200 -10.69 6.91 -5.42
C ILE A 200 -10.04 7.89 -4.41
N ALA A 201 -10.32 9.19 -4.52
CA ALA A 201 -9.81 10.20 -3.59
C ALA A 201 -10.35 10.03 -2.15
N LEU A 202 -11.62 9.66 -1.98
CA LEU A 202 -12.23 9.40 -0.67
C LEU A 202 -11.65 8.17 0.04
N TYR A 203 -11.16 7.18 -0.72
CA TYR A 203 -10.48 5.98 -0.18
C TYR A 203 -8.95 6.11 -0.14
N ASP A 204 -8.41 7.34 -0.18
CA ASP A 204 -6.98 7.70 -0.06
C ASP A 204 -6.07 7.19 -1.19
N PHE A 205 -6.61 6.97 -2.39
CA PHE A 205 -5.83 6.72 -3.60
C PHE A 205 -5.42 8.04 -4.27
N ARG A 206 -4.49 8.79 -3.69
CA ARG A 206 -4.15 10.12 -4.21
C ARG A 206 -3.27 10.07 -5.49
N LYS A 207 -3.97 10.17 -6.63
CA LYS A 207 -3.55 10.56 -8.02
C LYS A 207 -2.91 9.44 -8.86
N ASN A 208 -3.25 9.21 -10.15
CA ASN A 208 -3.76 10.08 -11.22
C ASN A 208 -4.61 9.27 -12.26
N PRO A 209 -5.96 9.32 -12.26
CA PRO A 209 -6.81 8.60 -13.23
C PRO A 209 -7.02 9.35 -14.55
N THR A 210 -5.98 10.02 -15.09
CA THR A 210 -6.08 10.94 -16.24
C THR A 210 -6.59 10.31 -17.55
N LEU A 211 -6.86 9.00 -17.58
CA LEU A 211 -7.38 8.30 -18.76
C LEU A 211 -8.78 7.69 -18.58
N VAL A 212 -9.35 7.70 -17.37
CA VAL A 212 -10.58 6.92 -17.09
C VAL A 212 -11.59 7.58 -16.13
N GLY A 213 -11.18 8.54 -15.31
CA GLY A 213 -11.99 8.98 -14.18
C GLY A 213 -13.13 9.94 -14.46
N GLU A 214 -13.06 10.76 -15.51
CA GLU A 214 -14.10 11.78 -15.78
C GLU A 214 -15.41 11.18 -16.28
N GLU A 215 -15.34 10.13 -17.12
CA GLU A 215 -16.53 9.55 -17.76
C GLU A 215 -17.13 8.39 -16.95
N ILE A 216 -16.36 7.78 -16.03
CA ILE A 216 -16.85 6.71 -15.17
C ILE A 216 -17.40 7.32 -13.89
N ARG A 217 -18.65 6.97 -13.58
CA ARG A 217 -19.38 7.51 -12.45
C ARG A 217 -19.80 6.40 -11.51
N VAL A 218 -19.72 6.64 -10.21
CA VAL A 218 -20.01 5.66 -9.17
C VAL A 218 -20.93 6.30 -8.13
N GLY A 219 -21.90 5.54 -7.64
CA GLY A 219 -22.79 5.98 -6.58
C GLY A 219 -23.66 4.83 -6.09
N ARG A 220 -24.78 5.14 -5.43
CA ARG A 220 -25.75 4.13 -4.98
C ARG A 220 -27.14 4.43 -5.56
N ASN A 221 -27.92 3.37 -5.78
CA ASN A 221 -29.32 3.52 -6.17
C ASN A 221 -30.20 3.78 -4.92
N GLY A 222 -31.50 4.05 -5.11
CA GLY A 222 -32.41 4.30 -3.99
C GLY A 222 -32.65 3.13 -3.04
N GLU A 223 -32.11 1.94 -3.35
CA GLU A 223 -32.12 0.75 -2.49
C GLU A 223 -30.75 0.53 -1.81
N GLY A 224 -29.81 1.46 -1.98
CA GLY A 224 -28.46 1.42 -1.40
C GLY A 224 -27.47 0.52 -2.15
N SER A 225 -27.85 -0.08 -3.27
CA SER A 225 -26.97 -0.93 -4.07
C SER A 225 -25.96 -0.09 -4.85
N LEU A 226 -24.72 -0.58 -4.95
CA LEU A 226 -23.65 0.09 -5.67
C LEU A 226 -23.96 0.15 -7.17
N VAL A 227 -23.78 1.31 -7.78
CA VAL A 227 -23.94 1.52 -9.22
C VAL A 227 -22.66 2.07 -9.80
N VAL A 228 -22.18 1.46 -10.88
CA VAL A 228 -21.05 1.93 -11.66
C VAL A 228 -21.50 2.17 -13.09
N VAL A 229 -21.35 3.40 -13.57
CA VAL A 229 -21.70 3.81 -14.93
C VAL A 229 -20.41 3.93 -15.73
N ILE A 230 -20.31 3.17 -16.82
CA ILE A 230 -19.16 3.12 -17.71
C ILE A 230 -19.63 3.52 -19.12
N PRO A 231 -18.87 4.34 -19.87
CA PRO A 231 -19.17 4.58 -21.27
C PRO A 231 -19.24 3.26 -22.07
N PRO A 232 -20.16 3.12 -23.03
CA PRO A 232 -20.38 1.88 -23.77
C PRO A 232 -19.31 1.72 -24.86
N ARG A 233 -18.04 1.64 -24.44
CA ARG A 233 -16.86 1.46 -25.30
C ARG A 233 -16.02 0.32 -24.73
N LYS A 234 -15.62 -0.62 -25.58
CA LYS A 234 -14.87 -1.82 -25.19
C LYS A 234 -13.55 -1.47 -24.50
N GLU A 235 -12.87 -0.42 -24.95
CA GLU A 235 -11.62 0.05 -24.36
C GLU A 235 -11.82 0.54 -22.93
N LYS A 236 -12.91 1.27 -22.67
CA LYS A 236 -13.24 1.80 -21.34
C LYS A 236 -13.62 0.69 -20.36
N LEU A 237 -14.38 -0.30 -20.82
CA LEU A 237 -14.73 -1.50 -20.04
C LEU A 237 -13.48 -2.29 -19.61
N LYS A 238 -12.63 -2.63 -20.58
CA LYS A 238 -11.37 -3.33 -20.32
C LYS A 238 -10.51 -2.56 -19.33
N LEU A 239 -10.30 -1.27 -19.58
CA LEU A 239 -9.50 -0.41 -18.74
C LEU A 239 -10.06 -0.31 -17.31
N PHE A 240 -11.38 -0.19 -17.16
CA PHE A 240 -12.04 -0.19 -15.86
C PHE A 240 -11.81 -1.50 -15.11
N PHE A 241 -12.11 -2.67 -15.70
CA PHE A 241 -12.02 -3.93 -14.97
C PHE A 241 -10.58 -4.35 -14.66
N GLU A 242 -9.64 -4.12 -15.59
CA GLU A 242 -8.22 -4.44 -15.38
C GLU A 242 -7.58 -3.55 -14.30
N THR A 243 -8.09 -2.33 -14.14
CA THR A 243 -7.56 -1.35 -13.18
C THR A 243 -8.29 -1.35 -11.85
N PHE A 244 -9.62 -1.30 -11.90
CA PHE A 244 -10.53 -1.02 -10.78
C PHE A 244 -11.51 -2.16 -10.50
N GLY A 245 -11.60 -3.19 -11.36
CA GLY A 245 -12.52 -4.30 -11.12
C GLY A 245 -12.32 -4.95 -9.76
N GLY A 246 -11.06 -5.06 -9.31
CA GLY A 246 -10.73 -5.61 -8.00
C GLY A 246 -11.23 -4.77 -6.82
N ILE A 247 -11.35 -3.44 -6.96
CA ILE A 247 -11.77 -2.55 -5.87
C ILE A 247 -13.28 -2.56 -5.64
N LEU A 248 -14.07 -3.10 -6.57
CA LEU A 248 -15.53 -3.13 -6.48
C LEU A 248 -16.01 -3.82 -5.21
N GLY A 249 -15.34 -4.90 -4.78
CA GLY A 249 -15.68 -5.60 -3.55
C GLY A 249 -15.50 -4.74 -2.31
N SER A 250 -14.55 -3.81 -2.31
CA SER A 250 -14.29 -2.90 -1.20
C SER A 250 -15.31 -1.75 -1.10
N LEU A 251 -16.09 -1.52 -2.15
CA LEU A 251 -17.11 -0.46 -2.22
C LEU A 251 -18.52 -0.94 -1.77
N LEU A 252 -18.69 -2.25 -1.58
CA LEU A 252 -19.97 -2.92 -1.29
C LEU A 252 -20.31 -2.99 0.19
#